data_AF-A0A0G3WD19-F1
#
_entry.id   AF-A0A0G3WD19-F1
#
_cell.length_a   1.000
_cell.length_b   1.000
_cell.length_c   1.000
_cell.angle_alpha   90.00
_cell.angle_beta   90.00
_cell.angle_gamma   90.00
#
_symmetry.space_group_name_H-M   'P 1'
#
loop_
_entity.id
_entity.type
_entity.pdbx_description
1 polymer ?
#
loop_
_entity_poly.entity_id
_entity_poly.type
_entity_poly.pdbx_seq_one_letter_code
_entity_poly.pdbx_strand_id
1 'polypeptide(L)'
;MKYLRLSGKKSLKIKVEVDYQFKDTIESQNKTIEGLREELKKANENMEFLIKKLYGRKTEKTSVIDGQLVINDISLGLFNEAEKEADLSVLEPVPFDEPVKKTRKGYKRKNLFKDLPQQDHVYKLDESQRVCPIDGDSLSVVGKNFLRSEIKYIPAEISVVNIYQETYECRTCKKDNRPRVFNPYTPEPVLQHSYATASSVAWTMYQKFVQSVPLYRQEKGWKQMGFPISRATLSNWIIKTSEEWLIPVIEKLHEDSFNKVTRI
;
A
#
# COMPACT_ATOMS: atom_id res chain seq x y z
N MET A 1 -75.67 -42.04 -57.30
CA MET A 1 -74.24 -42.42 -57.25
C MET A 1 -73.23 -41.41 -57.83
N LYS A 2 -73.59 -40.44 -58.70
CA LYS A 2 -72.61 -39.48 -59.26
C LYS A 2 -72.12 -38.39 -58.28
N TYR A 3 -72.95 -37.95 -57.32
CA TYR A 3 -72.60 -36.89 -56.36
C TYR A 3 -71.55 -37.29 -55.32
N LEU A 4 -71.55 -38.54 -54.84
CA LEU A 4 -70.56 -39.06 -53.88
C LEU A 4 -69.13 -39.16 -54.47
N ARG A 5 -69.00 -39.44 -55.78
CA ARG A 5 -67.71 -39.49 -56.48
C ARG A 5 -67.05 -38.13 -56.66
N LEU A 6 -67.84 -37.06 -56.81
CA LEU A 6 -67.34 -35.69 -56.97
C LEU A 6 -66.88 -35.11 -55.63
N SER A 7 -67.57 -35.45 -54.53
CA SER A 7 -67.17 -35.10 -53.16
C SER A 7 -65.82 -35.72 -52.76
N GLY A 8 -65.65 -37.03 -53.01
CA GLY A 8 -64.38 -37.73 -52.70
C GLY A 8 -63.19 -37.24 -53.53
N LYS A 9 -63.40 -36.83 -54.79
CA LYS A 9 -62.33 -36.24 -55.61
C LYS A 9 -61.92 -34.83 -55.15
N LYS A 10 -62.86 -34.03 -54.63
CA LYS A 10 -62.55 -32.73 -54.01
C LYS A 10 -61.79 -32.90 -52.70
N SER A 11 -62.17 -33.84 -51.84
CA SER A 11 -61.48 -34.07 -50.56
C SER A 11 -60.06 -34.63 -50.75
N LEU A 12 -59.84 -35.49 -51.75
CA LEU A 12 -58.51 -35.96 -52.14
C LEU A 12 -57.62 -34.82 -52.67
N LYS A 13 -58.16 -33.91 -53.48
CA LYS A 13 -57.41 -32.73 -53.96
C LYS A 13 -56.97 -31.83 -52.81
N ILE A 14 -57.88 -31.53 -51.88
CA ILE A 14 -57.60 -30.71 -50.70
C ILE A 14 -56.54 -31.36 -49.82
N LYS A 15 -56.59 -32.68 -49.61
CA LYS A 15 -55.56 -33.40 -48.85
C LYS A 15 -54.18 -33.31 -49.49
N VAL A 16 -54.08 -33.49 -50.81
CA VAL A 16 -52.80 -33.41 -51.54
C VAL A 16 -52.21 -32.00 -51.48
N GLU A 17 -53.05 -30.97 -51.54
CA GLU A 17 -52.64 -29.57 -51.48
C GLU A 17 -52.16 -29.18 -50.07
N VAL A 18 -52.85 -29.67 -49.03
CA VAL A 18 -52.46 -29.53 -47.63
C VAL A 18 -51.15 -30.26 -47.34
N ASP A 19 -50.96 -31.49 -47.86
CA ASP A 19 -49.70 -32.23 -47.71
C ASP A 19 -48.51 -31.51 -48.38
N TYR A 20 -48.75 -30.82 -49.49
CA TYR A 20 -47.72 -30.03 -50.17
C TYR A 20 -47.35 -28.79 -49.35
N GLN A 21 -48.33 -28.06 -48.81
CA GLN A 21 -48.07 -26.94 -47.91
C GLN A 21 -47.34 -27.36 -46.63
N PHE A 22 -47.67 -28.53 -46.07
CA PHE A 22 -46.93 -29.06 -44.92
C PHE A 22 -45.49 -29.41 -45.28
N LYS A 23 -45.22 -30.00 -46.45
CA LYS A 23 -43.86 -30.26 -46.92
C LYS A 23 -43.04 -28.99 -47.09
N ASP A 24 -43.59 -27.96 -47.72
CA ASP A 24 -42.93 -26.67 -47.90
C ASP A 24 -42.63 -26.00 -46.55
N THR A 25 -43.57 -26.11 -45.60
CA THR A 25 -43.40 -25.56 -44.25
C THR A 25 -42.28 -26.29 -43.50
N ILE A 26 -42.25 -27.63 -43.56
CA ILE A 26 -41.20 -28.44 -42.95
C ILE A 26 -39.83 -28.11 -43.55
N GLU A 27 -39.76 -27.93 -44.88
CA GLU A 27 -38.50 -27.56 -45.53
C GLU A 27 -38.04 -26.16 -45.11
N SER A 28 -38.96 -25.20 -45.01
CA SER A 28 -38.63 -23.84 -44.51
C SER A 28 -38.15 -23.86 -43.07
N GLN A 29 -38.78 -24.67 -42.21
CA GLN A 29 -38.41 -24.82 -40.80
C GLN A 29 -37.07 -25.54 -40.65
N ASN A 30 -36.77 -26.53 -41.48
CA ASN A 30 -35.47 -27.19 -41.46
C ASN A 30 -34.34 -26.22 -41.85
N LYS A 31 -34.57 -25.35 -42.84
CA LYS A 31 -33.62 -24.28 -43.21
C LYS A 31 -33.38 -23.29 -42.08
N THR A 32 -34.43 -22.88 -41.34
CA THR A 32 -34.26 -21.97 -40.20
C THR A 32 -33.55 -22.65 -39.03
N ILE A 33 -33.84 -23.93 -38.76
CA ILE A 33 -33.15 -24.72 -37.73
C ILE A 33 -31.66 -24.85 -38.06
N GLU A 34 -31.30 -25.07 -39.33
CA GLU A 34 -29.90 -25.11 -39.77
C GLU A 34 -29.21 -23.76 -39.55
N GLY A 35 -29.84 -22.65 -39.93
CA GLY A 35 -29.30 -21.31 -39.68
C GLY A 35 -29.08 -21.00 -38.20
N LEU A 36 -30.06 -21.31 -37.34
CA LEU A 36 -29.95 -21.12 -35.90
C LEU A 36 -28.86 -22.00 -35.26
N ARG A 37 -28.66 -23.22 -35.78
CA ARG A 37 -27.57 -24.10 -35.33
C ARG A 37 -26.19 -23.53 -35.66
N GLU A 38 -26.03 -22.92 -36.83
CA GLU A 38 -24.78 -22.23 -37.19
C GLU A 38 -24.52 -21.01 -36.31
N GLU A 39 -25.55 -20.21 -36.01
CA GLU A 39 -25.42 -19.06 -35.11
C GLU A 39 -25.05 -19.49 -33.70
N LEU A 40 -25.69 -20.53 -33.16
CA LEU A 40 -25.32 -21.09 -31.85
C LEU A 40 -23.88 -21.59 -31.83
N LYS A 41 -23.42 -22.23 -32.91
CA LYS A 41 -22.04 -22.68 -33.02
C LYS A 41 -21.06 -21.50 -32.96
N LYS A 42 -21.30 -20.45 -33.76
CA LYS A 42 -20.47 -19.22 -33.76
C LYS A 42 -20.49 -18.52 -32.40
N ALA A 43 -21.65 -18.44 -31.76
CA ALA A 43 -21.80 -17.85 -30.43
C ALA A 43 -21.02 -18.66 -29.36
N ASN A 44 -21.10 -19.99 -29.41
CA ASN A 44 -20.35 -20.87 -28.50
C ASN A 44 -18.84 -20.76 -28.71
N GLU A 45 -18.37 -20.74 -29.97
CA GLU A 45 -16.95 -20.53 -30.29
C GLU A 45 -16.44 -19.18 -29.76
N ASN A 46 -17.23 -18.11 -29.92
CA ASN A 46 -16.91 -16.81 -29.37
C ASN A 46 -16.87 -16.83 -27.83
N MET A 47 -17.82 -17.53 -27.19
CA MET A 47 -17.87 -17.67 -25.75
C MET A 47 -16.65 -18.45 -25.23
N GLU A 48 -16.28 -19.55 -25.86
CA GLU A 48 -15.08 -20.32 -25.52
C GLU A 48 -13.80 -19.47 -25.69
N PHE A 49 -13.72 -18.70 -26.77
CA PHE A 49 -12.61 -17.77 -26.99
C PHE A 49 -12.51 -16.72 -25.88
N LEU A 50 -13.63 -16.10 -25.49
CA LEU A 50 -13.67 -15.10 -24.42
C LEU A 50 -13.33 -15.71 -23.06
N ILE A 51 -13.86 -16.90 -22.74
CA ILE A 51 -13.53 -17.64 -21.51
C ILE A 51 -12.04 -17.96 -21.47
N LYS A 52 -11.45 -18.43 -22.58
CA LYS A 52 -10.02 -18.69 -22.67
C LYS A 52 -9.18 -17.41 -22.55
N LYS A 53 -9.66 -16.27 -23.05
CA LYS A 53 -8.97 -14.98 -22.94
C LYS A 53 -9.02 -14.41 -21.51
N LEU A 54 -10.14 -14.58 -20.81
CA LEU A 54 -10.34 -14.11 -19.44
C LEU A 54 -9.66 -15.02 -18.40
N TYR A 55 -9.83 -16.34 -18.54
CA TYR A 55 -9.47 -17.33 -17.52
C TYR A 55 -8.43 -18.36 -17.98
N GLY A 56 -8.05 -18.37 -19.26
CA GLY A 56 -6.98 -19.23 -19.74
C GLY A 56 -5.63 -18.83 -19.16
N ARG A 57 -4.71 -19.80 -19.06
CA ARG A 57 -3.32 -19.52 -18.71
C ARG A 57 -2.76 -18.54 -19.73
N LYS A 58 -2.55 -17.27 -19.33
CA LYS A 58 -1.78 -16.30 -20.10
C LYS A 58 -0.32 -16.79 -20.13
N THR A 59 -0.03 -17.69 -21.05
CA THR A 59 1.32 -18.23 -21.30
C THR A 59 2.23 -17.17 -21.91
N GLU A 60 1.67 -16.10 -22.44
CA GLU A 60 2.37 -14.83 -22.60
C GLU A 60 2.38 -14.10 -21.25
N LYS A 61 3.11 -14.69 -20.30
CA LYS A 61 3.91 -13.83 -19.43
C LYS A 61 4.96 -13.26 -20.36
N THR A 62 4.70 -12.12 -21.00
CA THR A 62 5.79 -11.21 -21.33
C THR A 62 6.50 -11.08 -20.00
N SER A 63 7.69 -11.68 -19.88
CA SER A 63 8.53 -11.54 -18.70
C SER A 63 8.45 -10.07 -18.35
N VAL A 64 7.88 -9.76 -17.17
CA VAL A 64 7.61 -8.39 -16.72
C VAL A 64 8.78 -7.55 -17.21
N ILE A 65 8.56 -6.75 -18.26
CA ILE A 65 9.61 -5.90 -18.78
C ILE A 65 9.79 -4.91 -17.65
N ASP A 66 10.90 -5.06 -16.93
CA ASP A 66 11.14 -4.38 -15.67
C ASP A 66 10.94 -2.88 -15.90
N GLY A 67 9.86 -2.31 -15.36
CA GLY A 67 9.51 -0.89 -15.51
C GLY A 67 8.26 -0.55 -16.33
N GLN A 68 7.67 -1.47 -17.10
CA GLN A 68 6.46 -1.17 -17.89
C GLN A 68 5.18 -1.49 -17.10
N LEU A 69 4.38 -0.46 -16.81
CA LEU A 69 3.08 -0.62 -16.14
C LEU A 69 2.13 -1.40 -17.06
N VAL A 70 1.71 -2.59 -16.64
CA VAL A 70 0.67 -3.33 -17.36
C VAL A 70 -0.65 -2.62 -17.11
N ILE A 71 -1.43 -2.36 -18.15
CA ILE A 71 -2.75 -1.68 -18.08
C ILE A 71 -3.67 -2.34 -17.03
N ASN A 72 -3.50 -3.64 -16.77
CA ASN A 72 -4.20 -4.37 -15.70
C ASN A 72 -3.86 -3.89 -14.28
N ASP A 73 -2.62 -3.49 -13.99
CA ASP A 73 -2.22 -3.03 -12.65
C ASP A 73 -2.84 -1.66 -12.34
N ILE A 74 -2.98 -0.80 -13.37
CA ILE A 74 -3.63 0.51 -13.27
C ILE A 74 -5.12 0.36 -12.95
N SER A 75 -5.80 -0.66 -13.51
CA SER A 75 -7.25 -0.81 -13.38
C SER A 75 -7.73 -1.40 -12.05
N LEU A 76 -6.90 -2.13 -11.27
CA LEU A 76 -7.39 -2.88 -10.10
C LEU A 76 -6.41 -2.99 -8.90
N GLY A 77 -5.14 -2.57 -9.03
CA GLY A 77 -4.10 -2.95 -8.07
C GLY A 77 -3.20 -1.83 -7.54
N LEU A 78 -3.11 -0.70 -8.24
CA LEU A 78 -2.12 0.32 -7.87
C LEU A 78 -2.47 1.06 -6.57
N PHE A 79 -3.73 1.39 -6.33
CA PHE A 79 -4.10 2.15 -5.12
C PHE A 79 -4.24 1.28 -3.87
N ASN A 80 -4.51 -0.02 -4.02
CA ASN A 80 -4.68 -0.96 -2.90
C ASN A 80 -3.40 -1.76 -2.55
N GLU A 81 -2.25 -1.41 -3.14
CA GLU A 81 -0.99 -2.13 -2.93
C GLU A 81 -0.52 -2.03 -1.47
N ALA A 82 -0.74 -0.87 -0.82
CA ALA A 82 -0.32 -0.68 0.55
C ALA A 82 -1.10 -1.62 1.50
N GLU A 83 -2.41 -1.69 1.34
CA GLU A 83 -3.31 -2.54 2.14
C GLU A 83 -3.06 -4.03 1.91
N LYS A 84 -2.66 -4.43 0.70
CA LYS A 84 -2.34 -5.82 0.36
C LYS A 84 -0.99 -6.28 0.89
N GLU A 85 0.01 -5.42 0.82
CA GLU A 85 1.40 -5.76 1.17
C GLU A 85 1.74 -5.39 2.62
N ALA A 86 0.86 -4.66 3.32
CA ALA A 86 1.04 -4.36 4.72
C ALA A 86 0.99 -5.63 5.57
N ASP A 87 1.95 -5.71 6.47
CA ASP A 87 2.01 -6.76 7.48
C ASP A 87 2.51 -6.12 8.77
N LEU A 88 1.56 -5.78 9.64
CA LEU A 88 1.84 -5.14 10.92
C LEU A 88 2.61 -6.06 11.89
N SER A 89 2.68 -7.37 11.61
CA SER A 89 3.50 -8.32 12.38
C SER A 89 4.99 -8.25 12.01
N VAL A 90 5.32 -7.67 10.86
CA VAL A 90 6.71 -7.46 10.44
C VAL A 90 7.32 -6.34 11.28
N LEU A 91 8.23 -6.73 12.17
CA LEU A 91 9.05 -5.80 12.91
C LEU A 91 10.11 -5.17 12.00
N GLU A 92 10.21 -3.85 12.05
CA GLU A 92 11.28 -3.12 11.39
C GLU A 92 12.63 -3.51 12.01
N PRO A 93 13.66 -3.81 11.19
CA PRO A 93 14.99 -4.06 11.73
C PRO A 93 15.49 -2.78 12.40
N VAL A 94 15.99 -2.89 13.64
CA VAL A 94 16.70 -1.79 14.30
C VAL A 94 17.91 -1.45 13.43
N PRO A 95 17.93 -0.28 12.77
CA PRO A 95 18.86 -0.08 11.68
C PRO A 95 20.27 0.27 12.17
N PHE A 96 20.42 0.79 13.38
CA PHE A 96 21.70 1.35 13.82
C PHE A 96 22.15 0.74 15.15
N ASP A 97 23.45 0.49 15.23
CA ASP A 97 24.10 0.07 16.46
C ASP A 97 23.85 1.17 17.51
N GLU A 98 23.20 0.84 18.63
CA GLU A 98 23.37 1.63 19.86
C GLU A 98 24.87 1.83 20.07
N PRO A 99 25.37 3.04 20.41
CA PRO A 99 26.78 3.24 20.72
C PRO A 99 27.19 2.22 21.78
N VAL A 100 28.13 1.36 21.38
CA VAL A 100 28.47 0.05 21.95
C VAL A 100 28.32 -0.02 23.47
N LYS A 101 27.28 -0.69 23.96
CA LYS A 101 27.40 -1.52 25.16
C LYS A 101 27.63 -2.96 24.71
N LYS A 102 28.78 -3.55 25.09
CA LYS A 102 29.10 -4.95 24.84
C LYS A 102 27.98 -5.82 25.44
N THR A 103 27.07 -6.32 24.62
CA THR A 103 26.06 -7.28 25.08
C THR A 103 26.66 -8.69 25.06
N ARG A 104 26.49 -9.41 26.18
CA ARG A 104 26.79 -10.84 26.27
C ARG A 104 25.79 -11.60 25.38
N LYS A 105 26.33 -12.45 24.50
CA LYS A 105 25.66 -13.39 23.57
C LYS A 105 25.12 -12.80 22.25
N GLY A 106 25.98 -12.84 21.23
CA GLY A 106 25.73 -13.63 20.02
C GLY A 106 24.66 -13.20 19.01
N TYR A 107 23.95 -12.09 19.19
CA TYR A 107 23.10 -11.56 18.11
C TYR A 107 23.98 -10.73 17.16
N LYS A 108 24.23 -11.24 15.95
CA LYS A 108 24.84 -10.43 14.87
C LYS A 108 23.80 -9.40 14.42
N ARG A 109 23.79 -8.23 15.07
CA ARG A 109 23.08 -7.03 14.60
C ARG A 109 23.61 -6.75 13.20
N LYS A 110 22.76 -6.93 12.18
CA LYS A 110 23.18 -6.77 10.78
C LYS A 110 23.50 -5.29 10.56
N ASN A 111 24.73 -5.02 10.17
CA ASN A 111 25.22 -3.72 9.71
C ASN A 111 24.57 -3.35 8.35
N LEU A 112 23.25 -3.27 8.25
CA LEU A 112 22.60 -3.03 6.97
C LEU A 112 22.88 -1.62 6.41
N PHE A 113 23.33 -0.68 7.25
CA PHE A 113 23.26 0.76 6.94
C PHE A 113 24.52 1.54 7.33
N LYS A 114 25.69 0.88 7.35
CA LYS A 114 26.98 1.53 7.69
C LYS A 114 27.51 2.47 6.61
N ASP A 115 27.09 2.28 5.37
CA ASP A 115 27.63 2.99 4.21
C ASP A 115 26.89 4.31 3.93
N LEU A 116 25.83 4.62 4.70
CA LEU A 116 25.08 5.86 4.59
C LEU A 116 25.70 6.97 5.45
N PRO A 117 25.62 8.25 5.02
CA PRO A 117 26.09 9.37 5.81
C PRO A 117 25.30 9.46 7.13
N GLN A 118 26.03 9.53 8.25
CA GLN A 118 25.46 9.60 9.59
C GLN A 118 25.59 11.02 10.15
N GLN A 119 24.49 11.54 10.69
CA GLN A 119 24.40 12.84 11.34
C GLN A 119 23.93 12.65 12.78
N ASP A 120 24.72 13.09 13.74
CA ASP A 120 24.34 13.06 15.15
C ASP A 120 23.61 14.37 15.52
N HIS A 121 22.38 14.23 16.01
CA HIS A 121 21.60 15.35 16.53
C HIS A 121 21.42 15.20 18.04
N VAL A 122 21.86 16.20 18.80
CA VAL A 122 21.86 16.16 20.26
C VAL A 122 20.91 17.22 20.80
N TYR A 123 19.86 16.80 21.49
CA TYR A 123 18.97 17.68 22.24
C TYR A 123 19.63 18.08 23.55
N LYS A 124 19.75 19.39 23.77
CA LYS A 124 20.42 20.01 24.93
C LYS A 124 19.49 21.00 25.60
N LEU A 125 19.72 21.24 26.89
CA LEU A 125 19.12 22.38 27.57
C LEU A 125 19.93 23.64 27.24
N ASP A 126 19.21 24.71 26.90
CA ASP A 126 19.79 26.05 26.79
C ASP A 126 20.39 26.48 28.12
N GLU A 127 21.39 27.36 28.09
CA GLU A 127 22.11 27.79 29.29
C GLU A 127 21.17 28.40 30.34
N SER A 128 20.12 29.10 29.91
CA SER A 128 19.08 29.67 30.76
C SER A 128 18.21 28.62 31.47
N GLN A 129 18.11 27.41 30.92
CA GLN A 129 17.31 26.31 31.45
C GLN A 129 18.14 25.31 32.28
N ARG A 130 19.46 25.51 32.41
CA ARG A 130 20.36 24.67 33.22
C ARG A 130 20.31 25.01 34.71
N VAL A 131 19.12 25.29 35.21
CA VAL A 131 18.87 25.64 36.61
C VAL A 131 17.92 24.60 37.20
N CYS A 132 18.26 24.07 38.36
CA CYS A 132 17.45 23.08 39.05
C CYS A 132 16.13 23.73 39.49
N PRO A 133 14.96 23.16 39.14
CA PRO A 133 13.66 23.69 39.56
C PRO A 133 13.38 23.49 41.07
N ILE A 134 14.19 22.69 41.76
CA ILE A 134 14.00 22.36 43.18
C ILE A 134 14.85 23.27 44.07
N ASP A 135 16.14 23.40 43.76
CA ASP A 135 17.11 24.08 44.64
C ASP A 135 17.71 25.35 44.01
N GLY A 136 17.42 25.64 42.73
CA GLY A 136 17.99 26.80 42.01
C GLY A 136 19.45 26.66 41.60
N ASP A 137 20.09 25.53 41.92
CA ASP A 137 21.50 25.26 41.57
C ASP A 137 21.71 24.93 40.09
N SER A 138 22.92 25.18 39.58
CA SER A 138 23.28 24.86 38.19
C SER A 138 23.32 23.35 37.92
N LEU A 139 22.73 22.93 36.82
CA LEU A 139 22.72 21.55 36.36
C LEU A 139 24.03 21.17 35.66
N SER A 140 24.58 19.99 35.99
CA SER A 140 25.80 19.45 35.39
C SER A 140 25.50 18.36 34.37
N VAL A 141 26.23 18.31 33.26
CA VAL A 141 26.04 17.28 32.22
C VAL A 141 26.58 15.93 32.72
N VAL A 142 25.74 14.90 32.70
CA VAL A 142 26.08 13.52 33.07
C VAL A 142 26.62 12.75 31.88
N GLY A 143 25.94 12.89 30.74
CA GLY A 143 26.26 12.14 29.54
C GLY A 143 25.20 12.29 28.45
N LYS A 144 25.42 11.61 27.33
CA LYS A 144 24.49 11.56 26.21
C LYS A 144 23.81 10.19 26.20
N ASN A 145 22.49 10.19 26.28
CA ASN A 145 21.68 9.00 26.08
C ASN A 145 21.30 8.90 24.61
N PHE A 146 21.55 7.76 23.98
CA PHE A 146 21.09 7.48 22.63
C PHE A 146 19.62 7.06 22.69
N LEU A 147 18.75 7.73 21.93
CA LEU A 147 17.33 7.45 21.92
C LEU A 147 16.92 6.54 20.77
N ARG A 148 17.26 6.96 19.54
CA ARG A 148 16.87 6.29 18.32
C ARG A 148 17.69 6.79 17.15
N SER A 149 17.51 6.14 16.01
CA SER A 149 18.04 6.60 14.74
C SER A 149 16.93 6.59 13.71
N GLU A 150 16.91 7.62 12.87
CA GLU A 150 15.89 7.83 11.86
C GLU A 150 16.50 8.06 10.48
N ILE A 151 15.69 7.88 9.45
CA ILE A 151 16.09 8.03 8.06
C ILE A 151 15.51 9.32 7.52
N LYS A 152 16.42 10.25 7.26
CA LYS A 152 16.09 11.51 6.65
C LYS A 152 16.26 11.39 5.15
N TYR A 153 15.17 11.63 4.44
CA TYR A 153 15.19 11.79 3.00
C TYR A 153 15.28 13.28 2.65
N ILE A 154 16.35 13.66 1.96
CA ILE A 154 16.47 14.94 1.26
C ILE A 154 16.50 14.58 -0.22
N PRO A 155 15.85 15.32 -1.13
CA PRO A 155 15.95 15.02 -2.56
C PRO A 155 17.41 14.83 -2.99
N ALA A 156 17.72 13.66 -3.57
CA ALA A 156 19.05 13.18 -3.96
C ALA A 156 20.00 12.65 -2.85
N GLU A 157 19.66 12.76 -1.57
CA GLU A 157 20.50 12.28 -0.46
C GLU A 157 19.69 11.57 0.63
N ILE A 158 20.09 10.35 0.96
CA ILE A 158 19.61 9.65 2.16
C ILE A 158 20.67 9.80 3.24
N SER A 159 20.23 10.22 4.43
CA SER A 159 21.09 10.28 5.60
C SER A 159 20.41 9.65 6.82
N VAL A 160 21.25 9.23 7.74
CA VAL A 160 20.84 8.64 9.01
C VAL A 160 21.00 9.70 10.08
N VAL A 161 19.94 10.01 10.80
CA VAL A 161 19.98 10.94 11.91
C VAL A 161 19.92 10.17 13.23
N ASN A 162 21.03 10.15 13.97
CA ASN A 162 21.09 9.57 15.31
C ASN A 162 20.65 10.62 16.32
N ILE A 163 19.59 10.34 17.06
CA ILE A 163 19.02 11.26 18.05
C ILE A 163 19.56 10.92 19.44
N TYR A 164 20.24 11.90 20.04
CA TYR A 164 20.76 11.84 21.39
C TYR A 164 20.08 12.87 22.28
N GLN A 165 19.96 12.53 23.56
CA GLN A 165 19.45 13.39 24.61
C GLN A 165 20.55 13.58 25.65
N GLU A 166 20.93 14.83 25.93
CA GLU A 166 21.85 15.12 27.04
C GLU A 166 21.13 14.98 28.37
N THR A 167 21.67 14.13 29.25
CA THR A 167 21.17 13.97 30.61
C THR A 167 21.92 14.89 31.54
N TYR A 168 21.18 15.66 32.33
CA TYR A 168 21.70 16.59 33.31
C TYR A 168 21.42 16.09 34.73
N GLU A 169 22.34 16.34 35.66
CA GLU A 169 22.15 16.09 37.08
C GLU A 169 22.37 17.32 37.97
N CYS A 170 21.52 17.46 38.98
CA CYS A 170 21.74 18.38 40.09
C CYS A 170 22.55 17.67 41.19
N ARG A 171 23.70 18.24 41.56
CA ARG A 171 24.59 17.67 42.59
C ARG A 171 24.03 17.82 44.00
N THR A 172 23.24 18.87 44.25
CA THR A 172 22.64 19.15 45.56
C THR A 172 21.46 18.22 45.84
N CYS A 173 20.51 18.12 44.90
CA CYS A 173 19.43 17.12 44.97
C CYS A 173 19.94 15.68 45.10
N LYS A 174 21.10 15.36 44.51
CA LYS A 174 21.73 14.04 44.63
C LYS A 174 22.22 13.74 46.05
N LYS A 175 22.70 14.74 46.80
CA LYS A 175 23.08 14.57 48.20
C LYS A 175 21.86 14.41 49.11
N ASP A 176 20.77 15.11 48.77
CA ASP A 176 19.54 15.13 49.56
C ASP A 176 18.53 14.02 49.17
N ASN A 177 18.91 13.06 48.33
CA ASN A 177 18.05 11.97 47.83
C ASN A 177 16.74 12.45 47.15
N ARG A 178 16.77 13.61 46.48
CA ARG A 178 15.64 14.16 45.71
C ARG A 178 15.76 13.81 44.21
N PRO A 179 14.72 14.09 43.38
CA PRO A 179 14.82 13.93 41.93
C PRO A 179 16.00 14.72 41.38
N ARG A 180 16.99 14.01 40.84
CA ARG A 180 18.30 14.58 40.51
C ARG A 180 18.56 14.69 39.02
N VAL A 181 17.77 14.00 38.18
CA VAL A 181 18.02 13.84 36.75
C VAL A 181 17.01 14.67 35.96
N PHE A 182 17.52 15.50 35.07
CA PHE A 182 16.73 16.34 34.19
C PHE A 182 17.15 16.09 32.74
N ASN A 183 16.17 15.90 31.87
CA ASN A 183 16.42 15.65 30.46
C ASN A 183 15.67 16.71 29.64
N PRO A 184 16.25 17.22 28.54
CA PRO A 184 15.57 18.15 27.65
C PRO A 184 14.41 17.46 26.95
N TYR A 185 13.39 18.24 26.58
CA TYR A 185 12.34 17.75 25.71
C TYR A 185 12.93 17.24 24.39
N THR A 186 12.50 16.06 23.97
CA THR A 186 12.86 15.46 22.68
C THR A 186 11.56 15.16 21.96
N PRO A 187 11.35 15.66 20.73
CA PRO A 187 10.16 15.36 19.93
C PRO A 187 9.99 13.86 19.77
N GLU A 188 8.76 13.37 19.89
CA GLU A 188 8.44 11.96 19.65
C GLU A 188 8.70 11.57 18.18
N PRO A 189 9.07 10.30 17.91
CA PRO A 189 9.19 9.84 16.54
C PRO A 189 7.82 9.87 15.84
N VAL A 190 7.82 10.06 14.52
CA VAL A 190 6.57 10.09 13.73
C VAL A 190 5.81 8.77 13.83
N LEU A 191 6.56 7.65 13.81
CA LEU A 191 6.02 6.31 13.99
C LEU A 191 6.80 5.63 15.13
N GLN A 192 6.08 5.15 16.14
CA GLN A 192 6.71 4.47 17.28
C GLN A 192 7.42 3.19 16.84
N HIS A 193 8.63 2.98 17.36
CA HIS A 193 9.51 1.86 17.00
C HIS A 193 9.88 1.74 15.52
N SER A 194 9.71 2.82 14.75
CA SER A 194 10.13 2.90 13.36
C SER A 194 11.33 3.82 13.21
N TYR A 195 12.12 3.59 12.17
CA TYR A 195 13.19 4.50 11.75
C TYR A 195 12.69 5.54 10.73
N ALA A 196 11.39 5.61 10.47
CA ALA A 196 10.80 6.57 9.56
C ALA A 196 10.83 7.99 10.14
N THR A 197 11.37 8.95 9.38
CA THR A 197 11.17 10.38 9.64
C THR A 197 9.96 10.86 8.83
N ALA A 198 9.38 12.00 9.22
CA ALA A 198 8.32 12.67 8.45
C ALA A 198 8.67 12.82 6.96
N SER A 199 9.94 13.14 6.66
CA SER A 199 10.44 13.29 5.29
C SER A 199 10.44 11.98 4.49
N SER A 200 10.85 10.86 5.09
CA SER A 200 10.90 9.57 4.40
C SER A 200 9.48 9.05 4.12
N VAL A 201 8.56 9.18 5.08
CA VAL A 201 7.15 8.81 4.87
C VAL A 201 6.50 9.70 3.81
N ALA A 202 6.67 11.02 3.92
CA ALA A 202 6.11 11.96 2.95
C ALA A 202 6.60 11.66 1.53
N TRP A 203 7.88 11.33 1.37
CA TRP A 203 8.44 10.92 0.08
C TRP A 203 7.81 9.64 -0.46
N THR A 204 7.71 8.59 0.37
CA THR A 204 7.06 7.32 0.02
C THR A 204 5.61 7.54 -0.44
N MET A 205 4.84 8.34 0.30
CA MET A 205 3.45 8.68 -0.05
C MET A 205 3.36 9.53 -1.32
N TYR A 206 4.25 10.51 -1.49
CA TYR A 206 4.30 11.34 -2.69
C TYR A 206 4.61 10.49 -3.94
N GLN A 207 5.61 9.62 -3.87
CA GLN A 207 5.91 8.69 -4.96
C GLN A 207 4.72 7.78 -5.25
N LYS A 208 4.07 7.27 -4.21
CA LYS A 208 2.97 6.31 -4.35
C LYS A 208 1.74 6.93 -4.99
N PHE A 209 1.28 8.07 -4.46
CA PHE A 209 -0.02 8.63 -4.78
C PHE A 209 0.03 9.78 -5.79
N VAL A 210 1.13 10.53 -5.84
CA VAL A 210 1.28 11.64 -6.80
C VAL A 210 2.00 11.19 -8.06
N GLN A 211 3.08 10.42 -7.92
CA GLN A 211 3.88 9.95 -9.06
C GLN A 211 3.45 8.56 -9.57
N SER A 212 2.47 7.93 -8.92
CA SER A 212 1.97 6.59 -9.29
C SER A 212 3.09 5.53 -9.36
N VAL A 213 4.11 5.65 -8.50
CA VAL A 213 5.22 4.71 -8.42
C VAL A 213 4.83 3.53 -7.52
N PRO A 214 4.76 2.29 -8.05
CA PRO A 214 4.45 1.10 -7.25
C PRO A 214 5.51 0.84 -6.18
N LEU A 215 5.11 0.26 -5.04
CA LEU A 215 6.00 0.05 -3.89
C LEU A 215 7.18 -0.87 -4.21
N TYR A 216 7.02 -1.85 -5.11
CA TYR A 216 8.16 -2.68 -5.55
C TYR A 216 9.23 -1.85 -6.27
N ARG A 217 8.84 -0.79 -6.98
CA ARG A 217 9.77 0.11 -7.65
C ARG A 217 10.44 1.05 -6.65
N GLN A 218 9.69 1.50 -5.65
CA GLN A 218 10.24 2.27 -4.55
C GLN A 218 11.28 1.46 -3.76
N GLU A 219 10.97 0.21 -3.40
CA GLU A 219 11.89 -0.74 -2.75
C GLU A 219 13.22 -0.85 -3.53
N LYS A 220 13.15 -1.00 -4.86
CA LYS A 220 14.36 -1.00 -5.71
C LYS A 220 15.11 0.33 -5.64
N GLY A 221 14.42 1.47 -5.67
CA GLY A 221 15.03 2.80 -5.57
C GLY A 221 15.74 3.02 -4.24
N TRP A 222 15.10 2.69 -3.12
CA TRP A 222 15.70 2.75 -1.78
C TRP A 222 16.96 1.88 -1.69
N LYS A 223 16.90 0.66 -2.23
CA LYS A 223 18.06 -0.24 -2.29
C LYS A 223 19.23 0.35 -3.11
N GLN A 224 18.94 1.03 -4.22
CA GLN A 224 19.97 1.70 -5.04
C GLN A 224 20.64 2.86 -4.30
N MET A 225 19.89 3.56 -3.44
CA MET A 225 20.42 4.61 -2.58
C MET A 225 21.17 4.06 -1.35
N GLY A 226 21.39 2.75 -1.26
CA GLY A 226 22.10 2.11 -0.15
C GLY A 226 21.21 1.77 1.05
N PHE A 227 19.89 1.93 0.93
CA PHE A 227 18.95 1.67 2.01
C PHE A 227 17.94 0.56 1.63
N PRO A 228 18.25 -0.73 1.82
CA PRO A 228 17.31 -1.80 1.51
C PRO A 228 16.12 -1.81 2.51
N ILE A 229 14.94 -1.44 2.02
CA ILE A 229 13.66 -1.47 2.75
C ILE A 229 12.66 -2.37 2.04
N SER A 230 11.91 -3.16 2.80
CA SER A 230 10.91 -4.05 2.23
C SER A 230 9.64 -3.30 1.82
N ARG A 231 8.92 -3.82 0.83
CA ARG A 231 7.56 -3.35 0.49
C ARG A 231 6.63 -3.31 1.69
N ALA A 232 6.63 -4.35 2.52
CA ALA A 232 5.79 -4.42 3.71
C ALA A 232 6.07 -3.27 4.68
N THR A 233 7.35 -2.90 4.85
CA THR A 233 7.72 -1.75 5.68
C THR A 233 7.21 -0.43 5.09
N LEU A 234 7.38 -0.21 3.77
CA LEU A 234 6.84 0.97 3.09
C LEU A 234 5.31 1.04 3.19
N SER A 235 4.62 -0.09 3.04
CA SER A 235 3.17 -0.20 3.23
C SER A 235 2.76 0.16 4.66
N ASN A 236 3.45 -0.40 5.66
CA ASN A 236 3.20 -0.11 7.06
C ASN A 236 3.39 1.37 7.38
N TRP A 237 4.38 2.03 6.77
CA TRP A 237 4.57 3.49 6.91
C TRP A 237 3.38 4.27 6.39
N ILE A 238 2.86 3.91 5.20
CA ILE A 238 1.70 4.56 4.60
C ILE A 238 0.47 4.38 5.49
N ILE A 239 0.17 3.14 5.91
CA ILE A 239 -1.03 2.84 6.68
C ILE A 239 -1.00 3.51 8.05
N LYS A 240 0.06 3.28 8.84
CA LYS A 240 0.15 3.85 10.19
C LYS A 240 0.11 5.36 10.17
N THR A 241 0.79 5.99 9.21
CA THR A 241 0.76 7.46 9.11
C THR A 241 -0.60 7.97 8.69
N SER A 242 -1.29 7.23 7.81
CA SER A 242 -2.68 7.56 7.46
C SER A 242 -3.58 7.50 8.69
N GLU A 243 -3.51 6.42 9.46
CA GLU A 243 -4.36 6.19 10.64
C GLU A 243 -4.06 7.16 11.79
N GLU A 244 -2.79 7.32 12.15
CA GLU A 244 -2.40 8.09 13.33
C GLU A 244 -2.39 9.60 13.08
N TRP A 245 -2.09 10.04 11.85
CA TRP A 245 -1.87 11.47 11.55
C TRP A 245 -2.88 12.07 10.58
N LEU A 246 -3.28 11.35 9.53
CA LEU A 246 -4.12 11.94 8.46
C LEU A 246 -5.62 11.80 8.75
N ILE A 247 -6.08 10.67 9.27
CA ILE A 247 -7.50 10.45 9.60
C ILE A 247 -8.01 11.54 10.57
N PRO A 248 -7.33 11.86 11.69
CA PRO A 248 -7.80 12.90 12.61
C PRO A 248 -7.95 14.28 11.95
N VAL A 249 -7.06 14.60 11.00
CA VAL A 249 -7.12 15.86 10.24
C VAL A 249 -8.30 15.85 9.28
N ILE A 250 -8.51 14.75 8.55
CA ILE A 250 -9.64 14.60 7.62
C ILE A 250 -10.97 14.67 8.37
N GLU A 251 -11.08 14.03 9.54
CA GLU A 251 -12.27 14.08 10.39
C GLU A 251 -12.60 15.51 10.79
N LYS A 252 -11.60 16.30 11.23
CA LYS A 252 -11.82 17.72 11.53
C LYS A 252 -12.17 18.57 10.33
N LEU A 253 -11.54 18.32 9.19
CA LEU A 253 -11.91 19.00 7.94
C LEU A 253 -13.36 18.70 7.54
N HIS A 254 -13.81 17.46 7.69
CA HIS A 254 -15.19 17.07 7.43
C HIS A 254 -16.15 17.77 8.40
N GLU A 255 -15.90 17.71 9.70
CA GLU A 255 -16.72 18.41 10.71
C GLU A 255 -16.89 19.90 10.40
N ASP A 256 -15.79 20.60 10.07
CA ASP A 256 -15.83 22.03 9.74
C ASP A 256 -16.58 22.31 8.43
N SER A 257 -16.48 21.40 7.46
CA SER A 257 -17.21 21.49 6.19
C SER A 257 -18.71 21.35 6.39
N PHE A 258 -19.13 20.38 7.21
CA PHE A 258 -20.55 20.16 7.55
C PHE A 258 -21.13 21.30 8.41
N ASN A 259 -20.35 21.83 9.36
CA ASN A 259 -20.76 22.96 10.21
C ASN A 259 -20.92 24.28 9.44
N LYS A 260 -20.25 24.43 8.29
CA LYS A 260 -20.44 25.60 7.40
C LYS A 260 -21.71 25.48 6.56
N VAL A 261 -22.13 24.27 6.19
CA VAL A 261 -23.35 24.02 5.40
C VAL A 261 -24.62 24.15 6.26
N THR A 262 -24.55 23.84 7.55
CA THR A 262 -25.69 23.96 8.49
C THR A 262 -25.89 25.37 9.07
N ARG A 263 -25.00 26.32 8.75
CA ARG A 263 -25.09 27.74 9.18
C ARG A 263 -25.61 28.69 8.08
N ILE A 264 -26.16 28.14 7.00
CA ILE A 264 -26.88 28.87 5.94
C ILE A 264 -28.35 28.45 6.02
#